data_AF-A0A9W9M6J1-F1
#
_entry.id   AF-A0A9W9M6J1-F1
#
_cell.length_a   1.000
_cell.length_b   1.000
_cell.length_c   1.000
_cell.angle_alpha   90.00
_cell.angle_beta   90.00
_cell.angle_gamma   90.00
#
_symmetry.space_group_name_H-M   'P 1'
#
loop_
_entity.id
_entity.type
_entity.pdbx_description
1 polymer ?
#
loop_
_entity_poly.entity_id
_entity_poly.type
_entity_poly.pdbx_seq_one_letter_code
_entity_poly.pdbx_strand_id
1 'polypeptide(L)'
;MRRLRPRHGLAAGLSICQYSESINLPRPFSSSRINNEITPFTRRLFKLPSAPPTPTQNHNNLTTFLSYAERISLPETSTVYVGTHYEYTVLQSLRRYSLSLQRIGGRDDAGIDLVGTWHLPERERERAVRVLVQCKALKSKLGPNLVRELEGTFRQAPVGWRTDQTAGVLVSPREATKGVRDALARSSYPLFWMMVERDGTLRQALWNARAEELGLGPLGVETRYGTRDSESGTLTKEVALTWDGCDIPHMDQIERDLLRFEDQWVASWGAKLPVVEKDVLLDAVEKSFPDGHPESGPDGIVSESCQTKVLHELQKH
;
A
#
# COMPACT_ATOMS: atom_id res chain seq x y z
N MET A 1 -30.26 -26.70 -6.85
CA MET A 1 -29.72 -27.56 -5.78
C MET A 1 -28.26 -27.88 -6.06
N ARG A 2 -27.32 -27.14 -5.44
CA ARG A 2 -25.89 -27.50 -5.44
C ARG A 2 -25.44 -27.57 -3.98
N ARG A 3 -24.82 -28.71 -3.66
CA ARG A 3 -24.54 -29.18 -2.30
C ARG A 3 -23.41 -28.38 -1.66
N LEU A 4 -23.70 -27.85 -0.47
CA LEU A 4 -22.72 -27.46 0.53
C LEU A 4 -21.88 -28.67 0.92
N ARG A 5 -20.55 -28.52 0.95
CA ARG A 5 -19.66 -29.39 1.72
C ARG A 5 -19.11 -28.57 2.89
N PRO A 6 -19.25 -29.04 4.14
CA PRO A 6 -18.69 -28.37 5.31
C PRO A 6 -17.21 -28.71 5.44
N ARG A 7 -16.38 -27.72 5.77
CA ARG A 7 -15.08 -27.94 6.42
C ARG A 7 -15.24 -27.53 7.88
N HIS A 8 -15.18 -28.51 8.78
CA HIS A 8 -15.02 -28.31 10.22
C HIS A 8 -13.55 -28.36 10.61
N GLY A 9 -13.18 -27.57 11.62
CA GLY A 9 -11.87 -27.52 12.27
C GLY A 9 -11.44 -26.08 12.59
N LEU A 10 -12.20 -25.33 13.38
CA LEU A 10 -11.91 -25.05 14.80
C LEU A 10 -10.56 -24.35 15.04
N ALA A 11 -10.58 -23.01 14.96
CA ALA A 11 -9.92 -22.14 15.92
C ALA A 11 -10.84 -20.93 16.13
N ALA A 12 -11.67 -21.01 17.17
CA ALA A 12 -12.46 -19.90 17.64
C ALA A 12 -11.51 -18.92 18.36
N GLY A 13 -11.12 -17.87 17.65
CA GLY A 13 -10.61 -16.63 18.24
C GLY A 13 -11.61 -15.54 17.91
N LEU A 14 -12.29 -15.02 18.93
CA LEU A 14 -13.19 -13.88 18.84
C LEU A 14 -12.42 -12.64 18.35
N SER A 15 -12.35 -12.41 17.03
CA SER A 15 -12.14 -11.08 16.48
C SER A 15 -13.49 -10.37 16.46
N ILE A 16 -13.91 -9.89 17.62
CA ILE A 16 -14.89 -8.82 17.67
C ILE A 16 -14.17 -7.62 17.05
N CYS A 17 -14.53 -7.27 15.83
CA CYS A 17 -14.16 -6.02 15.19
C CYS A 17 -14.69 -4.85 16.04
N GLN A 18 -13.96 -4.47 17.07
CA GLN A 18 -14.12 -3.19 17.74
C GLN A 18 -13.34 -2.14 16.97
N TYR A 19 -13.78 -1.85 15.74
CA TYR A 19 -13.43 -0.59 15.10
C TYR A 19 -14.24 0.47 15.84
N SER A 20 -13.60 1.18 16.76
CA SER A 20 -14.16 2.39 17.34
C SER A 20 -14.54 3.34 16.19
N GLU A 21 -15.81 3.76 16.14
CA GLU A 21 -16.32 4.75 15.19
C GLU A 21 -15.37 5.95 15.14
N SER A 22 -14.53 5.96 14.10
CA SER A 22 -13.67 7.09 13.80
C SER A 22 -14.56 8.08 13.08
N ILE A 23 -14.92 9.17 13.74
CA ILE A 23 -15.66 10.28 13.15
C ILE A 23 -14.83 10.77 11.94
N ASN A 24 -15.26 10.36 10.74
CA ASN A 24 -14.68 10.72 9.45
C ASN A 24 -15.00 12.19 9.15
N LEU A 25 -14.26 13.10 9.78
CA LEU A 25 -14.19 14.49 9.31
C LEU A 25 -13.33 14.52 8.04
N PRO A 26 -13.76 15.24 6.98
CA PRO A 26 -12.92 15.45 5.80
C PRO A 26 -11.69 16.23 6.23
N ARG A 27 -10.54 15.55 6.32
CA ARG A 27 -9.27 16.23 6.56
C ARG A 27 -8.94 17.05 5.32
N PRO A 28 -8.75 18.37 5.44
CA PRO A 28 -8.32 19.18 4.31
C PRO A 28 -6.96 18.67 3.80
N PHE A 29 -6.73 18.80 2.49
CA PHE A 29 -5.50 18.41 1.78
C PHE A 29 -4.20 19.06 2.29
N SER A 30 -4.30 19.95 3.27
CA SER A 30 -3.20 20.73 3.79
C SER A 30 -2.82 20.28 5.20
N SER A 31 -1.57 19.83 5.31
CA SER A 31 -0.81 19.55 6.53
C SER A 31 -1.16 18.27 7.31
N SER A 32 -0.49 17.18 6.95
CA SER A 32 -0.14 16.12 7.91
C SER A 32 1.32 15.74 7.71
N ARG A 33 2.21 16.46 8.39
CA ARG A 33 3.56 15.95 8.69
C ARG A 33 3.44 14.89 9.77
N ILE A 34 3.08 13.67 9.40
CA ILE A 34 3.49 12.45 10.10
C ILE A 34 3.59 11.35 9.04
N ASN A 35 4.61 11.40 8.18
CA ASN A 35 5.12 10.15 7.63
C ASN A 35 5.88 9.52 8.80
N ASN A 36 5.29 8.54 9.47
CA ASN A 36 6.06 7.70 10.37
C ASN A 36 6.91 6.82 9.46
N GLU A 37 8.12 7.27 9.14
CA GLU A 37 9.02 6.52 8.28
C GLU A 37 9.23 5.14 8.89
N ILE A 38 8.70 4.12 8.21
CA ILE A 38 8.87 2.72 8.58
C ILE A 38 10.38 2.43 8.59
N THR A 39 10.92 2.14 9.78
CA THR A 39 12.36 2.02 9.98
C THR A 39 12.91 0.81 9.19
N PRO A 40 14.22 0.77 8.88
CA PRO A 40 14.84 -0.40 8.24
C PRO A 40 14.56 -1.71 8.98
N PHE A 41 14.57 -1.66 10.32
CA PHE A 41 14.22 -2.79 11.17
C PHE A 41 12.76 -3.23 10.97
N THR A 42 11.81 -2.31 11.08
CA THR A 42 10.38 -2.57 10.88
C THR A 42 10.12 -3.18 9.49
N ARG A 43 10.79 -2.65 8.46
CA ARG A 43 10.70 -3.19 7.09
C ARG A 43 11.16 -4.63 7.02
N ARG A 44 12.31 -4.94 7.63
CA ARG A 44 12.86 -6.29 7.63
C ARG A 44 11.95 -7.27 8.39
N LEU A 45 11.50 -6.88 9.58
CA LEU A 45 10.60 -7.67 10.43
C LEU A 45 9.32 -8.10 9.67
N PHE A 46 8.73 -7.18 8.90
CA PHE A 46 7.52 -7.45 8.11
C PHE A 46 7.78 -7.78 6.63
N LYS A 47 9.04 -8.11 6.27
CA LYS A 47 9.46 -8.48 4.90
C LYS A 47 9.06 -7.47 3.81
N LEU A 48 9.00 -6.19 4.18
CA LEU A 48 8.66 -5.09 3.28
C LEU A 48 9.86 -4.75 2.39
N PRO A 49 9.66 -4.59 1.08
CA PRO A 49 10.75 -4.25 0.18
C PRO A 49 11.25 -2.82 0.41
N SER A 50 12.55 -2.61 0.20
CA SER A 50 13.15 -1.27 0.16
C SER A 50 12.98 -0.69 -1.23
N ALA A 51 12.29 0.45 -1.32
CA ALA A 51 12.10 1.13 -2.59
C ALA A 51 13.44 1.63 -3.16
N PRO A 52 13.62 1.62 -4.49
CA PRO A 52 14.80 2.19 -5.11
C PRO A 52 14.86 3.71 -4.83
N PRO A 53 16.06 4.32 -4.86
CA PRO A 53 16.21 5.74 -4.57
C PRO A 53 15.39 6.59 -5.53
N THR A 54 14.85 7.70 -5.03
CA THR A 54 14.16 8.69 -5.86
C THR A 54 15.09 9.21 -6.97
N PRO A 55 14.61 9.34 -8.22
CA PRO A 55 15.45 9.72 -9.38
C PRO A 55 15.93 11.18 -9.35
N THR A 56 15.37 12.01 -8.48
CA THR A 56 15.69 13.43 -8.35
C THR A 56 15.99 13.78 -6.91
N GLN A 57 16.99 14.64 -6.71
CA GLN A 57 17.35 15.19 -5.39
C GLN A 57 16.64 16.53 -5.11
N ASN A 58 15.89 17.07 -6.07
CA ASN A 58 15.30 18.40 -5.96
C ASN A 58 13.99 18.43 -5.18
N HIS A 59 13.25 17.31 -5.17
CA HIS A 59 11.95 17.20 -4.53
C HIS A 59 11.62 15.74 -4.20
N ASN A 60 10.88 15.54 -3.12
CA ASN A 60 10.45 14.23 -2.64
C ASN A 60 8.97 14.19 -2.21
N ASN A 61 8.27 15.33 -2.28
CA ASN A 61 6.84 15.45 -2.00
C ASN A 61 6.24 16.60 -2.82
N LEU A 62 4.91 16.76 -2.78
CA LEU A 62 4.22 17.81 -3.53
C LEU A 62 4.73 19.21 -3.17
N THR A 63 4.88 19.51 -1.87
CA THR A 63 5.33 20.82 -1.40
C THR A 63 6.73 21.17 -1.91
N THR A 64 7.70 20.25 -1.79
CA THR A 64 9.07 20.47 -2.27
C THR A 64 9.13 20.55 -3.79
N PHE A 65 8.25 19.84 -4.50
CA PHE A 65 8.12 19.95 -5.94
C PHE A 65 7.58 21.32 -6.38
N LEU A 66 6.54 21.85 -5.71
CA LEU A 66 6.00 23.17 -6.03
C LEU A 66 7.05 24.26 -5.81
N SER A 67 7.78 24.24 -4.70
CA SER A 67 8.89 25.18 -4.46
C SER A 67 10.02 25.04 -5.48
N TYR A 68 10.32 23.82 -5.91
CA TYR A 68 11.28 23.58 -6.99
C TYR A 68 10.81 24.17 -8.32
N ALA A 69 9.57 23.88 -8.71
CA ALA A 69 8.96 24.36 -9.96
C ALA A 69 8.94 25.89 -10.03
N GLU A 70 8.57 26.55 -8.93
CA GLU A 70 8.61 28.01 -8.81
C GLU A 70 10.04 28.55 -9.01
N ARG A 71 11.02 27.97 -8.30
CA ARG A 71 12.42 28.40 -8.35
C ARG A 71 13.04 28.33 -9.74
N ILE A 72 12.65 27.34 -10.56
CA ILE A 72 13.12 27.21 -11.94
C ILE A 72 12.16 27.80 -12.97
N SER A 73 11.07 28.43 -12.52
CA SER A 73 10.00 28.96 -13.37
C SER A 73 9.45 27.92 -14.36
N LEU A 74 9.24 26.68 -13.88
CA LEU A 74 8.70 25.59 -14.67
C LEU A 74 7.25 25.90 -15.07
N PRO A 75 6.90 25.94 -16.37
CA PRO A 75 5.54 26.27 -16.79
C PRO A 75 4.53 25.23 -16.29
N GLU A 76 3.45 25.67 -15.66
CA GLU A 76 2.39 24.78 -15.14
C GLU A 76 1.67 23.99 -16.24
N THR A 77 1.72 24.48 -17.47
CA THR A 77 1.17 23.81 -18.65
C THR A 77 2.10 22.75 -19.25
N SER A 78 3.34 22.67 -18.78
CA SER A 78 4.31 21.68 -19.27
C SER A 78 3.90 20.26 -18.88
N THR A 79 4.23 19.29 -19.72
CA THR A 79 3.95 17.87 -19.44
C THR A 79 4.67 17.38 -18.19
N VAL A 80 5.89 17.90 -17.94
CA VAL A 80 6.66 17.61 -16.73
C VAL A 80 5.92 18.10 -15.50
N TYR A 81 5.49 19.38 -15.47
CA TYR A 81 4.75 19.91 -14.33
C TYR A 81 3.47 19.12 -14.06
N VAL A 82 2.66 18.96 -15.10
CA VAL A 82 1.36 18.28 -15.02
C VAL A 82 1.52 16.82 -14.56
N GLY A 83 2.52 16.11 -15.08
CA GLY A 83 2.81 14.72 -14.72
C GLY A 83 3.28 14.60 -13.27
N THR A 84 4.35 15.32 -12.91
CA THR A 84 4.95 15.24 -11.57
C THR A 84 3.99 15.71 -10.47
N HIS A 85 3.22 16.77 -10.71
CA HIS A 85 2.18 17.20 -9.78
C HIS A 85 1.14 16.10 -9.56
N TYR A 86 0.68 15.48 -10.65
CA TYR A 86 -0.34 14.44 -10.59
C TYR A 86 0.18 13.17 -9.89
N GLU A 87 1.42 12.75 -10.15
CA GLU A 87 2.06 11.63 -9.46
C GLU A 87 2.09 11.85 -7.94
N TYR A 88 2.48 13.05 -7.48
CA TYR A 88 2.46 13.37 -6.04
C TYR A 88 1.05 13.45 -5.45
N THR A 89 0.08 13.93 -6.23
CA THR A 89 -1.34 13.95 -5.83
C THR A 89 -1.84 12.53 -5.61
N VAL A 90 -1.55 11.61 -6.55
CA VAL A 90 -1.91 10.20 -6.45
C VAL A 90 -1.21 9.53 -5.26
N LEU A 91 0.10 9.74 -5.11
CA LEU A 91 0.88 9.23 -3.99
C LEU A 91 0.25 9.61 -2.64
N GLN A 92 -0.10 10.88 -2.46
CA GLN A 92 -0.73 11.37 -1.23
C GLN A 92 -2.16 10.83 -1.06
N SER A 93 -2.95 10.80 -2.13
CA SER A 93 -4.37 10.42 -2.08
C SER A 93 -4.57 8.94 -1.75
N LEU A 94 -3.69 8.08 -2.25
CA LEU A 94 -3.79 6.63 -2.03
C LEU A 94 -3.37 6.20 -0.62
N ARG A 95 -2.75 7.09 0.18
CA ARG A 95 -2.54 6.83 1.63
C ARG A 95 -3.85 6.62 2.38
N ARG A 96 -4.97 7.19 1.91
CA ARG A 96 -6.31 6.97 2.49
C ARG A 96 -6.80 5.52 2.41
N TYR A 97 -6.17 4.71 1.56
CA TYR A 97 -6.52 3.31 1.35
C TYR A 97 -5.37 2.37 1.74
N SER A 98 -4.53 2.77 2.70
CA SER A 98 -3.36 2.02 3.18
C SER A 98 -2.29 1.71 2.12
N LEU A 99 -2.13 2.55 1.10
CA LEU A 99 -0.99 2.45 0.19
C LEU A 99 0.17 3.32 0.69
N SER A 100 1.33 2.70 0.87
CA SER A 100 2.60 3.37 1.11
C SER A 100 3.40 3.38 -0.18
N LEU A 101 3.39 4.51 -0.89
CA LEU A 101 3.99 4.66 -2.21
C LEU A 101 5.18 5.61 -2.18
N GLN A 102 6.16 5.32 -3.04
CA GLN A 102 7.31 6.16 -3.30
C GLN A 102 7.40 6.44 -4.80
N ARG A 103 7.65 7.70 -5.14
CA ARG A 103 7.83 8.13 -6.52
C ARG A 103 9.18 7.67 -7.05
N ILE A 104 9.17 6.98 -8.18
CA ILE A 104 10.38 6.59 -8.92
C ILE A 104 10.35 7.07 -10.38
N GLY A 105 9.28 7.75 -10.80
CA GLY A 105 9.07 8.25 -12.15
C GLY A 105 10.14 9.25 -12.60
N GLY A 106 10.59 9.12 -13.83
CA GLY A 106 11.73 9.86 -14.35
C GLY A 106 12.18 9.35 -15.72
N ARG A 107 13.38 9.76 -16.13
CA ARG A 107 13.98 9.18 -17.33
C ARG A 107 14.31 7.70 -17.06
N ASP A 108 13.94 6.82 -17.99
CA ASP A 108 14.20 5.38 -17.94
C ASP A 108 13.52 4.62 -16.78
N ASP A 109 12.36 5.10 -16.32
CA ASP A 109 11.55 4.47 -15.25
C ASP A 109 10.73 3.23 -15.70
N ALA A 110 10.94 2.78 -16.94
CA ALA A 110 10.22 1.66 -17.55
C ALA A 110 8.68 1.81 -17.55
N GLY A 111 8.17 3.04 -17.41
CA GLY A 111 6.73 3.34 -17.33
C GLY A 111 6.14 3.15 -15.92
N ILE A 112 6.97 3.02 -14.89
CA ILE A 112 6.55 2.93 -13.49
C ILE A 112 6.79 4.28 -12.79
N ASP A 113 5.72 4.98 -12.45
CA ASP A 113 5.82 6.29 -11.82
C ASP A 113 5.99 6.18 -10.30
N LEU A 114 5.25 5.25 -9.67
CA LEU A 114 5.34 4.99 -8.23
C LEU A 114 5.47 3.49 -7.95
N VAL A 115 6.14 3.15 -6.86
CA VAL A 115 6.22 1.79 -6.33
C VAL A 115 5.96 1.80 -4.84
N GLY A 116 5.43 0.70 -4.31
CA GLY A 116 5.17 0.63 -2.89
C GLY A 116 4.51 -0.65 -2.43
N THR A 117 3.86 -0.56 -1.28
CA THR A 117 3.13 -1.65 -0.65
C THR A 117 1.72 -1.21 -0.30
N TRP A 118 0.78 -2.15 -0.37
CA TRP A 118 -0.61 -1.99 0.01
C TRP A 118 -0.90 -2.85 1.23
N HIS A 119 -1.15 -2.19 2.35
CA HIS A 119 -1.35 -2.82 3.66
C HIS A 119 -2.84 -2.96 3.96
N LEU A 120 -3.41 -4.06 3.50
CA LEU A 120 -4.83 -4.36 3.69
C LEU A 120 -5.05 -5.05 5.04
N PRO A 121 -6.19 -4.81 5.70
CA PRO A 121 -6.53 -5.45 6.97
C PRO A 121 -6.32 -6.97 6.94
N GLU A 122 -5.89 -7.53 8.06
CA GLU A 122 -5.53 -8.95 8.25
C GLU A 122 -4.25 -9.39 7.50
N ARG A 123 -3.66 -8.53 6.65
CA ARG A 123 -2.49 -8.84 5.83
C ARG A 123 -1.32 -7.90 6.06
N GLU A 124 -1.52 -6.81 6.79
CA GLU A 124 -0.54 -5.75 6.98
C GLU A 124 0.81 -6.22 7.52
N ARG A 125 0.85 -7.32 8.30
CA ARG A 125 2.06 -7.84 8.96
C ARG A 125 2.90 -8.79 8.10
N GLU A 126 2.28 -9.60 7.23
CA GLU A 126 2.99 -10.71 6.58
C GLU A 126 2.94 -10.66 5.05
N ARG A 127 1.93 -9.99 4.48
CA ARG A 127 1.58 -10.12 3.06
C ARG A 127 1.08 -8.82 2.48
N ALA A 128 1.72 -7.70 2.86
CA ALA A 128 1.47 -6.44 2.18
C ALA A 128 1.70 -6.62 0.67
N VAL A 129 0.71 -6.26 -0.14
CA VAL A 129 0.75 -6.48 -1.58
C VAL A 129 1.72 -5.48 -2.20
N ARG A 130 2.67 -5.95 -3.01
CA ARG A 130 3.57 -5.07 -3.75
C ARG A 130 2.79 -4.38 -4.86
N VAL A 131 2.98 -3.09 -5.05
CA VAL A 131 2.27 -2.33 -6.08
C VAL A 131 3.22 -1.58 -6.99
N LEU A 132 2.95 -1.68 -8.29
CA LEU A 132 3.55 -0.87 -9.35
C LEU A 132 2.48 0.08 -9.86
N VAL A 133 2.73 1.38 -9.83
CA VAL A 133 1.72 2.39 -10.17
C VAL A 133 2.19 3.20 -11.37
N GLN A 134 1.33 3.25 -12.38
CA GLN A 134 1.49 4.14 -13.53
C GLN A 134 0.44 5.25 -13.46
N CYS A 135 0.89 6.50 -13.52
CA CYS A 135 0.09 7.72 -13.45
C CYS A 135 -0.06 8.34 -14.83
N LYS A 136 -1.30 8.53 -15.30
CA LYS A 136 -1.56 9.10 -16.63
C LYS A 136 -2.51 10.30 -16.60
N ALA A 137 -1.94 11.50 -16.57
CA ALA A 137 -2.63 12.78 -16.49
C ALA A 137 -3.00 13.41 -17.86
N LEU A 138 -3.49 12.61 -18.82
CA LEU A 138 -3.82 13.10 -20.16
C LEU A 138 -5.17 13.83 -20.21
N LYS A 139 -5.28 14.80 -21.14
CA LYS A 139 -6.55 15.50 -21.42
C LYS A 139 -7.54 14.63 -22.20
N SER A 140 -7.05 13.71 -23.04
CA SER A 140 -7.86 12.83 -23.89
C SER A 140 -8.36 11.59 -23.15
N LYS A 141 -9.32 10.87 -23.76
CA LYS A 141 -9.75 9.55 -23.28
C LYS A 141 -8.60 8.56 -23.37
N LEU A 142 -8.54 7.67 -22.38
CA LEU A 142 -7.49 6.66 -22.29
C LEU A 142 -7.91 5.35 -22.96
N GLY A 143 -6.97 4.78 -23.73
CA GLY A 143 -7.16 3.58 -24.53
C GLY A 143 -6.62 2.31 -23.88
N PRO A 144 -6.97 1.13 -24.43
CA PRO A 144 -6.50 -0.17 -23.95
C PRO A 144 -4.99 -0.40 -24.10
N ASN A 145 -4.30 0.44 -24.88
CA ASN A 145 -2.84 0.37 -25.03
C ASN A 145 -2.12 0.58 -23.70
N LEU A 146 -2.66 1.42 -22.80
CA LEU A 146 -2.02 1.68 -21.50
C LEU A 146 -2.08 0.47 -20.56
N VAL A 147 -3.11 -0.38 -20.69
CA VAL A 147 -3.16 -1.64 -19.93
C VAL A 147 -2.00 -2.53 -20.34
N ARG A 148 -1.72 -2.64 -21.64
CA ARG A 148 -0.59 -3.43 -22.16
C ARG A 148 0.77 -2.82 -21.81
N GLU A 149 0.85 -1.50 -21.78
CA GLU A 149 2.03 -0.77 -21.30
C GLU A 149 2.30 -1.11 -19.84
N LEU A 150 1.28 -1.05 -18.98
CA LEU A 150 1.35 -1.44 -17.57
C LEU A 150 1.75 -2.92 -17.41
N GLU A 151 1.21 -3.84 -18.21
CA GLU A 151 1.64 -5.26 -18.19
C GLU A 151 3.15 -5.40 -18.44
N GLY A 152 3.71 -4.58 -19.34
CA GLY A 152 5.14 -4.54 -19.63
C GLY A 152 6.01 -4.16 -18.42
N THR A 153 5.45 -3.44 -17.45
CA THR A 153 6.18 -2.99 -16.25
C THR A 153 6.55 -4.15 -15.31
N PHE A 154 5.78 -5.23 -15.27
CA PHE A 154 6.02 -6.36 -14.36
C PHE A 154 7.39 -7.00 -14.59
N ARG A 155 7.84 -7.07 -15.84
CA ARG A 155 9.18 -7.60 -16.19
C ARG A 155 10.31 -6.67 -15.75
N GLN A 156 10.04 -5.37 -15.75
CA GLN A 156 11.00 -4.32 -15.43
C GLN A 156 10.90 -3.84 -13.98
N ALA A 157 9.98 -4.43 -13.19
CA ALA A 157 9.75 -4.08 -11.80
C ALA A 157 11.06 -4.06 -10.99
N PRO A 158 11.24 -3.15 -10.02
CA PRO A 158 12.43 -3.12 -9.18
C PRO A 158 12.65 -4.41 -8.37
N VAL A 159 13.88 -4.58 -7.85
CA VAL A 159 14.19 -5.66 -6.91
C VAL A 159 13.24 -5.56 -5.71
N GLY A 160 12.65 -6.68 -5.30
CA GLY A 160 11.62 -6.71 -4.26
C GLY A 160 10.18 -6.56 -4.77
N TRP A 161 9.95 -6.22 -6.06
CA TRP A 161 8.62 -6.18 -6.69
C TRP A 161 8.42 -7.25 -7.79
N ARG A 162 9.46 -7.99 -8.16
CA ARG A 162 9.36 -9.10 -9.14
C ARG A 162 8.86 -10.38 -8.46
N THR A 163 7.60 -10.39 -8.04
CA THR A 163 6.99 -11.51 -7.32
C THR A 163 5.59 -11.81 -7.82
N ASP A 164 5.05 -12.96 -7.45
CA ASP A 164 3.65 -13.34 -7.67
C ASP A 164 2.68 -12.48 -6.85
N GLN A 165 3.13 -11.88 -5.75
CA GLN A 165 2.36 -10.98 -4.88
C GLN A 165 2.47 -9.50 -5.27
N THR A 166 2.49 -9.22 -6.57
CA THR A 166 2.61 -7.86 -7.12
C THR A 166 1.39 -7.50 -7.94
N ALA A 167 0.79 -6.34 -7.69
CA ALA A 167 -0.31 -5.77 -8.46
C ALA A 167 0.14 -4.54 -9.27
N GLY A 168 -0.44 -4.37 -10.45
CA GLY A 168 -0.26 -3.19 -11.29
C GLY A 168 -1.46 -2.25 -11.14
N VAL A 169 -1.22 -0.95 -10.94
CA VAL A 169 -2.28 0.06 -10.76
C VAL A 169 -2.10 1.15 -11.81
N LEU A 170 -3.09 1.31 -12.68
CA LEU A 170 -3.16 2.47 -13.57
C LEU A 170 -4.06 3.53 -12.96
N VAL A 171 -3.51 4.73 -12.74
CA VAL A 171 -4.22 5.85 -12.13
C VAL A 171 -4.37 7.00 -13.11
N SER A 172 -5.58 7.52 -13.30
CA SER A 172 -5.86 8.62 -14.23
C SER A 172 -7.01 9.51 -13.76
N PRO A 173 -7.07 10.81 -14.12
CA PRO A 173 -8.24 11.64 -13.81
C PRO A 173 -9.42 11.38 -14.77
N ARG A 174 -9.39 10.27 -15.52
CA ARG A 174 -10.41 9.90 -16.50
C ARG A 174 -11.01 8.53 -16.17
N GLU A 175 -12.31 8.40 -16.39
CA GLU A 175 -13.00 7.12 -16.27
C GLU A 175 -12.43 6.08 -17.24
N ALA A 176 -12.46 4.81 -16.82
CA ALA A 176 -12.13 3.71 -17.70
C ALA A 176 -13.09 3.67 -18.89
N THR A 177 -12.54 3.59 -20.11
CA THR A 177 -13.34 3.31 -21.30
C THR A 177 -13.74 1.83 -21.34
N LYS A 178 -14.73 1.47 -22.18
CA LYS A 178 -15.06 0.05 -22.41
C LYS A 178 -13.83 -0.74 -22.85
N GLY A 179 -13.02 -0.18 -23.76
CA GLY A 179 -11.78 -0.83 -24.22
C GLY A 179 -10.78 -1.08 -23.09
N VAL A 180 -10.63 -0.13 -22.16
CA VAL A 180 -9.79 -0.31 -20.95
C VAL A 180 -10.34 -1.43 -20.08
N ARG A 181 -11.65 -1.45 -19.77
CA ARG A 181 -12.27 -2.52 -18.97
C ARG A 181 -12.08 -3.89 -19.60
N ASP A 182 -12.31 -3.98 -20.90
CA ASP A 182 -12.15 -5.23 -21.67
C ASP A 182 -10.68 -5.69 -21.68
N ALA A 183 -9.71 -4.76 -21.75
CA ALA A 183 -8.30 -5.08 -21.67
C ALA A 183 -7.88 -5.55 -20.27
N LEU A 184 -8.33 -4.84 -19.23
CA LEU A 184 -8.10 -5.20 -17.83
C LEU A 184 -8.58 -6.64 -17.55
N ALA A 185 -9.81 -6.95 -17.97
CA ALA A 185 -10.44 -8.26 -17.77
C ALA A 185 -9.71 -9.41 -18.49
N ARG A 186 -9.03 -9.14 -19.62
CA ARG A 186 -8.28 -10.16 -20.37
C ARG A 186 -6.85 -10.36 -19.87
N SER A 187 -6.33 -9.44 -19.06
CA SER A 187 -4.94 -9.51 -18.60
C SER A 187 -4.71 -10.75 -17.75
N SER A 188 -3.54 -11.37 -17.92
CA SER A 188 -3.05 -12.42 -17.02
C SER A 188 -2.43 -11.87 -15.74
N TYR A 189 -2.20 -10.56 -15.67
CA TYR A 189 -1.64 -9.89 -14.51
C TYR A 189 -2.74 -9.37 -13.58
N PRO A 190 -2.50 -9.30 -12.26
CA PRO A 190 -3.40 -8.64 -11.31
C PRO A 190 -3.35 -7.12 -11.50
N LEU A 191 -4.39 -6.57 -12.12
CA LEU A 191 -4.41 -5.17 -12.54
C LEU A 191 -5.58 -4.40 -11.95
N PHE A 192 -5.31 -3.14 -11.63
CA PHE A 192 -6.25 -2.15 -11.13
C PHE A 192 -6.32 -0.95 -12.07
N TRP A 193 -7.52 -0.37 -12.15
CA TRP A 193 -7.76 0.95 -12.69
C TRP A 193 -8.35 1.82 -11.59
N MET A 194 -7.76 2.99 -11.35
CA MET A 194 -8.29 3.98 -10.40
C MET A 194 -8.47 5.33 -11.10
N MET A 195 -9.68 5.88 -11.02
CA MET A 195 -9.94 7.26 -11.40
C MET A 195 -9.74 8.16 -10.19
N VAL A 196 -8.58 8.83 -10.15
CA VAL A 196 -8.28 9.83 -9.11
C VAL A 196 -8.25 11.20 -9.78
N GLU A 197 -9.12 12.09 -9.33
CA GLU A 197 -9.17 13.46 -9.85
C GLU A 197 -7.92 14.27 -9.45
N ARG A 198 -7.76 15.45 -10.06
CA ARG A 198 -6.58 16.30 -9.82
C ARG A 198 -6.55 16.91 -8.43
N ASP A 199 -7.70 16.97 -7.77
CA ASP A 199 -7.82 17.30 -6.36
C ASP A 199 -7.47 16.12 -5.46
N GLY A 200 -7.30 14.90 -6.00
CA GLY A 200 -7.02 13.69 -5.24
C GLY A 200 -8.25 12.83 -4.93
N THR A 201 -9.46 13.23 -5.32
CA THR A 201 -10.69 12.48 -5.02
C THR A 201 -10.77 11.20 -5.85
N LEU A 202 -11.05 10.05 -5.19
CA LEU A 202 -11.27 8.79 -5.89
C LEU A 202 -12.72 8.72 -6.39
N ARG A 203 -12.91 8.52 -7.70
CA ARG A 203 -14.23 8.49 -8.35
C ARG A 203 -14.61 7.13 -8.91
N GLN A 204 -13.63 6.26 -9.15
CA GLN A 204 -13.83 4.91 -9.69
C GLN A 204 -12.64 4.04 -9.32
N ALA A 205 -12.90 2.80 -8.93
CA ALA A 205 -11.90 1.75 -8.81
C ALA A 205 -12.43 0.49 -9.48
N LEU A 206 -11.59 -0.16 -10.27
CA LEU A 206 -11.91 -1.42 -10.97
C LEU A 206 -10.69 -2.32 -10.91
N TRP A 207 -10.89 -3.62 -10.92
CA TRP A 207 -9.83 -4.62 -11.01
C TRP A 207 -10.31 -5.85 -11.77
N ASN A 208 -9.39 -6.72 -12.14
CA ASN A 208 -9.69 -7.99 -12.81
C ASN A 208 -9.67 -9.17 -11.82
N ALA A 209 -10.15 -10.33 -12.27
CA ALA A 209 -10.18 -11.55 -11.47
C ALA A 209 -8.79 -11.98 -10.94
N ARG A 210 -7.71 -11.65 -11.66
CA ARG A 210 -6.34 -11.93 -11.22
C ARG A 210 -5.95 -11.16 -9.97
N ALA A 211 -6.48 -9.94 -9.78
CA ALA A 211 -6.29 -9.20 -8.54
C ALA A 211 -6.94 -9.92 -7.35
N GLU A 212 -8.14 -10.49 -7.53
CA GLU A 212 -8.83 -11.26 -6.49
C GLU A 212 -8.04 -12.51 -6.08
N GLU A 213 -7.35 -13.16 -7.04
CA GLU A 213 -6.47 -14.31 -6.79
C GLU A 213 -5.25 -13.97 -5.92
N LEU A 214 -4.86 -12.68 -5.78
CA LEU A 214 -3.87 -12.24 -4.77
C LEU A 214 -4.43 -12.28 -3.34
N GLY A 215 -5.67 -12.72 -3.17
CA GLY A 215 -6.39 -12.70 -1.91
C GLY A 215 -7.03 -11.34 -1.61
N LEU A 216 -7.37 -10.58 -2.67
CA LEU A 216 -8.08 -9.30 -2.61
C LEU A 216 -9.59 -9.48 -2.77
N GLY A 217 -10.12 -10.69 -2.58
CA GLY A 217 -11.55 -10.98 -2.64
C GLY A 217 -12.43 -10.13 -1.70
N PRO A 218 -11.99 -9.82 -0.47
CA PRO A 218 -12.69 -8.89 0.43
C PRO A 218 -12.76 -7.43 -0.04
N LEU A 219 -11.95 -7.05 -1.04
CA LEU A 219 -11.90 -5.67 -1.50
C LEU A 219 -13.22 -5.28 -2.17
N GLY A 220 -13.80 -4.18 -1.73
CA GLY A 220 -15.05 -3.64 -2.23
C GLY A 220 -14.94 -2.19 -2.69
N VAL A 221 -16.01 -1.73 -3.34
CA VAL A 221 -16.17 -0.33 -3.77
C VAL A 221 -17.52 0.17 -3.30
N GLU A 222 -17.52 1.25 -2.54
CA GLU A 222 -18.75 1.91 -2.09
C GLU A 222 -18.84 3.33 -2.60
N THR A 223 -20.06 3.76 -2.95
CA THR A 223 -20.33 5.15 -3.32
C THR A 223 -20.65 5.96 -2.09
N ARG A 224 -19.91 7.04 -1.86
CA ARG A 224 -20.17 8.03 -0.81
C ARG A 224 -20.68 9.31 -1.45
N TYR A 225 -21.74 9.87 -0.88
CA TYR A 225 -22.27 11.16 -1.33
C TYR A 225 -21.65 12.25 -0.45
N GLY A 226 -20.82 13.10 -1.05
CA GLY A 226 -20.23 14.26 -0.36
C GLY A 226 -21.27 15.32 -0.01
N THR A 227 -20.91 16.18 0.94
CA THR A 227 -21.68 17.37 1.32
C THR A 227 -21.80 18.32 0.13
N ARG A 228 -22.96 18.97 -0.04
CA ARG A 228 -23.22 19.91 -1.14
C ARG A 228 -22.13 20.98 -1.25
N ASP A 229 -21.54 21.13 -2.43
CA ASP A 229 -20.78 22.33 -2.78
C ASP A 229 -21.75 23.53 -2.77
N SER A 230 -21.49 24.50 -1.88
CA SER A 230 -22.31 25.69 -1.63
C SER A 230 -22.49 26.60 -2.86
N GLU A 231 -21.73 26.38 -3.94
CA GLU A 231 -21.81 27.20 -5.16
C GLU A 231 -22.44 26.49 -6.37
N SER A 232 -22.51 25.15 -6.38
CA SER A 232 -22.92 24.39 -7.58
C SER A 232 -24.17 23.51 -7.37
N GLY A 233 -24.56 23.21 -6.13
CA GLY A 233 -25.73 22.37 -5.83
C GLY A 233 -25.61 20.89 -6.24
N THR A 234 -24.54 20.51 -6.93
CA THR A 234 -24.26 19.15 -7.40
C THR A 234 -23.69 18.30 -6.26
N LEU A 235 -24.32 17.17 -5.97
CA LEU A 235 -23.77 16.15 -5.08
C LEU A 235 -22.47 15.61 -5.67
N THR A 236 -21.35 15.80 -4.99
CA THR A 236 -20.08 15.20 -5.38
C THR A 236 -20.11 13.71 -5.05
N LYS A 237 -20.22 12.87 -6.08
CA LYS A 237 -20.19 11.41 -5.95
C LYS A 237 -18.75 10.95 -5.73
N GLU A 238 -18.37 10.64 -4.50
CA GLU A 238 -17.08 10.03 -4.17
C GLU A 238 -17.21 8.51 -4.16
N VAL A 239 -16.11 7.82 -4.40
CA VAL A 239 -16.01 6.38 -4.26
C VAL A 239 -14.91 6.05 -3.26
N ALA A 240 -15.20 5.14 -2.34
CA ALA A 240 -14.24 4.63 -1.37
C ALA A 240 -13.99 3.13 -1.59
N LEU A 241 -12.74 2.72 -1.38
CA LEU A 241 -12.38 1.31 -1.27
C LEU A 241 -12.73 0.82 0.13
N THR A 242 -13.29 -0.39 0.21
CA THR A 242 -13.66 -1.05 1.46
C THR A 242 -13.01 -2.43 1.54
N TRP A 243 -12.90 -2.97 2.76
CA TRP A 243 -12.44 -4.33 3.03
C TRP A 243 -13.50 -5.06 3.84
N ASP A 244 -14.12 -6.10 3.25
CA ASP A 244 -15.28 -6.80 3.80
C ASP A 244 -16.42 -5.87 4.24
N GLY A 245 -16.64 -4.80 3.45
CA GLY A 245 -17.66 -3.78 3.73
C GLY A 245 -17.28 -2.77 4.80
N CYS A 246 -16.08 -2.86 5.37
CA CYS A 246 -15.55 -1.88 6.32
C CYS A 246 -14.60 -0.88 5.65
N ASP A 247 -14.44 0.28 6.27
CA ASP A 247 -13.46 1.28 5.83
C ASP A 247 -12.03 0.71 5.91
N ILE A 248 -11.27 0.88 4.82
CA ILE A 248 -9.83 0.63 4.86
C ILE A 248 -9.20 1.74 5.72
N PRO A 249 -8.35 1.40 6.71
CA PRO A 249 -7.69 2.41 7.52
C PRO A 249 -6.78 3.33 6.69
N HIS A 250 -6.45 4.50 7.22
CA HIS A 250 -5.44 5.36 6.62
C HIS A 250 -4.03 4.78 6.85
N MET A 251 -3.11 4.99 5.91
CA MET A 251 -1.73 4.50 6.02
C MET A 251 -1.02 4.98 7.31
N ASP A 252 -1.24 6.22 7.75
CA ASP A 252 -0.74 6.72 9.05
C ASP A 252 -1.13 5.83 10.25
N GLN A 253 -2.33 5.23 10.23
CA GLN A 253 -2.77 4.31 11.27
C GLN A 253 -2.02 2.99 11.16
N ILE A 254 -1.88 2.45 9.94
CA ILE A 254 -1.08 1.26 9.67
C ILE A 254 0.37 1.45 10.12
N GLU A 255 1.01 2.58 9.81
CA GLU A 255 2.39 2.87 10.22
C GLU A 255 2.53 2.85 11.76
N ARG A 256 1.55 3.43 12.49
CA ARG A 256 1.52 3.34 13.96
C ARG A 256 1.34 1.91 14.45
N ASP A 257 0.45 1.15 13.82
CA ASP A 257 0.19 -0.23 14.20
C ASP A 257 1.43 -1.11 13.97
N LEU A 258 2.13 -0.95 12.85
CA LEU A 258 3.38 -1.66 12.55
C LEU A 258 4.47 -1.36 13.60
N LEU A 259 4.64 -0.09 13.99
CA LEU A 259 5.61 0.28 15.03
C LEU A 259 5.21 -0.32 16.39
N ARG A 260 3.92 -0.30 16.74
CA ARG A 260 3.43 -0.95 17.97
C ARG A 260 3.68 -2.46 17.93
N PHE A 261 3.47 -3.11 16.78
CA PHE A 261 3.75 -4.53 16.62
C PHE A 261 5.24 -4.85 16.72
N GLU A 262 6.11 -3.97 16.22
CA GLU A 262 7.55 -4.07 16.44
C GLU A 262 7.88 -4.04 17.94
N ASP A 263 7.36 -3.07 18.68
CA ASP A 263 7.62 -2.96 20.13
C ASP A 263 7.13 -4.21 20.87
N GLN A 264 5.94 -4.71 20.51
CA GLN A 264 5.39 -5.95 21.04
C GLN A 264 6.24 -7.17 20.67
N TRP A 265 6.72 -7.24 19.43
CA TRP A 265 7.57 -8.33 18.98
C TRP A 265 8.87 -8.35 19.79
N VAL A 266 9.54 -7.21 19.95
CA VAL A 266 10.76 -7.11 20.77
C VAL A 266 10.47 -7.51 22.23
N ALA A 267 9.38 -7.01 22.80
CA ALA A 267 8.98 -7.34 24.18
C ALA A 267 8.66 -8.84 24.36
N SER A 268 8.09 -9.49 23.33
CA SER A 268 7.68 -10.90 23.39
C SER A 268 8.85 -11.88 23.58
N TRP A 269 10.08 -11.45 23.24
CA TRP A 269 11.29 -12.22 23.46
C TRP A 269 11.83 -12.12 24.90
N GLY A 270 11.23 -11.27 25.74
CA GLY A 270 11.40 -11.24 27.19
C GLY A 270 12.72 -10.64 27.71
N ALA A 271 12.75 -10.32 29.01
CA ALA A 271 13.89 -9.74 29.73
C ALA A 271 15.06 -10.72 30.01
N LYS A 272 14.94 -11.99 29.63
CA LYS A 272 16.01 -13.00 29.77
C LYS A 272 17.07 -12.88 28.69
N LEU A 273 16.78 -12.17 27.60
CA LEU A 273 17.82 -11.75 26.66
C LEU A 273 18.63 -10.62 27.32
N PRO A 274 19.96 -10.58 27.15
CA PRO A 274 20.73 -9.38 27.46
C PRO A 274 20.11 -8.15 26.78
N VAL A 275 20.57 -6.94 27.10
CA VAL A 275 20.26 -5.76 26.27
C VAL A 275 20.92 -5.98 24.90
N VAL A 276 20.27 -6.78 24.05
CA VAL A 276 20.69 -7.15 22.71
C VAL A 276 20.00 -6.16 21.78
N GLU A 277 20.78 -5.58 20.87
CA GLU A 277 20.21 -4.73 19.84
C GLU A 277 19.18 -5.51 19.02
N LYS A 278 18.03 -4.89 18.74
CA LYS A 278 16.91 -5.55 18.07
C LYS A 278 17.30 -6.20 16.74
N ASP A 279 18.23 -5.61 15.98
CA ASP A 279 18.74 -6.16 14.73
C ASP A 279 19.48 -7.49 14.94
N VAL A 280 20.30 -7.60 15.99
CA VAL A 280 21.02 -8.84 16.34
C VAL A 280 20.04 -9.92 16.80
N LEU A 281 19.00 -9.54 17.54
CA LEU A 281 17.91 -10.46 17.90
C LEU A 281 17.21 -10.98 16.63
N LEU A 282 16.84 -10.10 15.70
CA LEU A 282 16.20 -10.49 14.46
C LEU A 282 17.07 -11.41 13.60
N ASP A 283 18.39 -11.15 13.52
CA ASP A 283 19.35 -12.06 12.86
C ASP A 283 19.31 -13.47 13.45
N ALA A 284 19.33 -13.58 14.79
CA ALA A 284 19.31 -14.87 15.47
C ALA A 284 17.98 -15.60 15.30
N VAL A 285 16.86 -14.85 15.28
CA VAL A 285 15.52 -15.40 15.03
C VAL A 285 15.41 -15.92 13.60
N GLU A 286 15.82 -15.16 12.59
CA GLU A 286 15.76 -15.59 11.18
C GLU A 286 16.64 -16.82 10.91
N LYS A 287 17.82 -16.91 11.55
CA LYS A 287 18.67 -18.12 11.49
C LYS A 287 18.01 -19.32 12.16
N SER A 288 17.34 -19.09 13.29
CA SER A 288 16.69 -20.15 14.07
C SER A 288 15.37 -20.63 13.45
N PHE A 289 14.67 -19.75 12.72
CA PHE A 289 13.34 -19.98 12.15
C PHE A 289 13.24 -19.42 10.72
N PRO A 290 13.87 -20.08 9.73
CA PRO A 290 13.89 -19.60 8.36
C PRO A 290 12.51 -19.56 7.69
N ASP A 291 11.58 -20.41 8.14
CA ASP A 291 10.24 -20.54 7.56
C ASP A 291 9.24 -19.49 8.08
N GLY A 292 9.58 -18.74 9.13
CA GLY A 292 8.71 -17.72 9.72
C GLY A 292 8.94 -17.51 11.22
N HIS A 293 8.61 -16.32 11.72
CA HIS A 293 8.75 -16.00 13.14
C HIS A 293 7.74 -16.80 13.97
N PRO A 294 8.15 -17.36 15.12
CA PRO A 294 7.22 -18.02 16.02
C PRO A 294 6.20 -17.02 16.56
N GLU A 295 4.93 -17.41 16.57
CA GLU A 295 3.88 -16.60 17.20
C GLU A 295 4.05 -16.60 18.72
N SER A 296 3.76 -15.45 19.33
CA SER A 296 3.71 -15.31 20.78
C SER A 296 2.53 -16.12 21.35
N GLY A 297 2.70 -16.73 22.52
CA GLY A 297 1.63 -17.42 23.22
C GLY A 297 0.54 -16.46 23.74
N PRO A 298 -0.49 -16.99 24.44
CA PRO A 298 -1.60 -16.19 24.98
C PRO A 298 -1.15 -15.03 25.89
N ASP A 299 -0.02 -15.21 26.58
CA ASP A 299 0.58 -14.21 27.47
C ASP A 299 1.40 -13.14 26.72
N GLY A 300 1.40 -13.17 25.38
CA GLY A 300 2.18 -12.25 24.54
C GLY A 300 3.68 -12.54 24.54
N ILE A 301 4.10 -13.68 25.09
CA ILE A 301 5.51 -14.10 25.21
C ILE A 301 5.77 -15.29 24.29
N VAL A 302 6.91 -15.27 23.59
CA VAL A 302 7.38 -16.40 22.77
C VAL A 302 7.74 -17.59 23.66
N SER A 303 7.41 -18.83 23.24
CA SER A 303 7.64 -20.03 24.06
C SER A 303 9.09 -20.16 24.55
N GLU A 304 9.28 -20.72 25.75
CA GLU A 304 10.62 -20.86 26.36
C GLU A 304 11.57 -21.71 25.50
N SER A 305 11.03 -22.71 24.79
CA SER A 305 11.79 -23.51 23.81
C SER A 305 12.33 -22.66 22.66
N CYS A 306 11.49 -21.76 22.11
CA CYS A 306 11.92 -20.84 21.06
C CYS A 306 12.95 -19.83 21.58
N GLN A 307 12.75 -19.28 22.78
CA GLN A 307 13.71 -18.36 23.40
C GLN A 307 15.07 -19.04 23.63
N THR A 308 15.09 -20.28 24.12
CA THR A 308 16.34 -21.04 24.35
C THR A 308 17.08 -21.31 23.05
N LYS A 309 16.35 -21.62 21.97
CA LYS A 309 16.95 -21.82 20.63
C LYS A 309 17.65 -20.56 20.14
N VAL A 310 17.01 -19.40 20.28
CA VAL A 310 17.56 -18.10 19.88
C VAL A 310 18.72 -17.68 20.78
N LEU A 311 18.63 -17.89 22.10
CA LEU A 311 19.72 -17.66 23.04
C LEU A 311 20.97 -18.47 22.66
N HIS A 312 20.81 -19.74 22.33
CA HIS A 312 21.91 -20.58 21.87
C HIS A 312 22.52 -20.06 20.56
N GLU A 313 21.72 -19.51 19.65
CA GLU A 313 22.23 -18.90 18.41
C GLU A 313 22.99 -17.59 18.69
N LEU A 314 22.53 -16.78 19.64
CA LEU A 314 23.21 -15.55 20.07
C LEU A 314 24.56 -15.83 20.74
N GLN A 315 24.72 -16.96 21.43
CA GLN A 315 25.97 -17.36 22.09
C GLN A 315 27.06 -17.88 21.13
N LYS A 316 26.75 -18.09 19.85
CA LYS A 316 27.74 -18.51 18.84
C LYS A 316 28.60 -17.36 18.32
N HIS A 317 28.25 -16.11 18.64
CA HIS A 317 28.97 -14.88 18.31
C HIS A 317 29.47 -14.21 19.58
#